data_AF-A0A162N107-F1
#
_entry.id   AF-A0A162N107-F1
#
_cell.length_a   1.000
_cell.length_b   1.000
_cell.length_c   1.000
_cell.angle_alpha   90.00
_cell.angle_beta   90.00
_cell.angle_gamma   90.00
#
_symmetry.space_group_name_H-M   'P 1'
#
loop_
_entity.id
_entity.type
_entity.pdbx_description
1 polymer ?
#
loop_
_entity_poly.entity_id
_entity_poly.type
_entity_poly.pdbx_seq_one_letter_code
_entity_poly.pdbx_strand_id
1 'polypeptide(L)' 'MTIRLTLKPVNTNVVAVHQADGLHVGNLKRIGSLWKFKAVGYASDGAVEPGCGPLTLQHNALFDEPEEASVNQRLAPHL' A
#
# COMPACT_ATOMS: atom_id res chain seq x y z
N MET A 1 -17.05 -8.18 -7.73
CA MET A 1 -15.68 -8.73 -7.65
C MET A 1 -14.99 -8.03 -6.50
N THR A 2 -14.40 -8.75 -5.55
CA THR A 2 -13.70 -8.14 -4.42
C THR A 2 -12.27 -7.82 -4.85
N ILE A 3 -11.88 -6.54 -4.82
CA ILE A 3 -10.48 -6.15 -5.09
C ILE A 3 -9.62 -6.70 -3.95
N ARG A 4 -8.56 -7.43 -4.30
CA ARG A 4 -7.62 -8.02 -3.35
C ARG A 4 -6.25 -7.34 -3.49
N LEU A 5 -5.60 -7.11 -2.36
CA LEU A 5 -4.25 -6.59 -2.27
C LEU A 5 -3.25 -7.73 -2.04
N THR A 6 -2.08 -7.61 -2.66
CA THR A 6 -0.93 -8.51 -2.52
C THR A 6 0.29 -7.73 -2.07
N LEU A 7 1.20 -8.40 -1.37
CA LEU A 7 2.40 -7.79 -0.81
C LEU A 7 3.66 -8.29 -1.50
N LYS A 8 4.55 -7.37 -1.87
CA LYS A 8 5.85 -7.68 -2.45
C LYS A 8 6.95 -7.05 -1.61
N PRO A 9 7.80 -7.84 -0.92
CA PRO A 9 8.93 -7.30 -0.18
C PRO A 9 9.87 -6.53 -1.13
N VAL A 10 10.25 -5.31 -0.75
CA VAL A 10 11.25 -4.51 -1.46
C VAL A 10 12.58 -4.58 -0.73
N ASN A 11 12.53 -4.43 0.59
CA ASN A 11 13.64 -4.66 1.51
C ASN A 11 13.11 -4.90 2.93
N THR A 12 14.00 -5.03 3.91
CA THR A 12 13.65 -5.30 5.32
C THR A 12 12.65 -4.31 5.94
N ASN A 13 12.62 -3.06 5.46
CA ASN A 13 11.78 -1.99 6.03
C ASN A 13 10.71 -1.48 5.07
N VAL A 14 10.58 -2.08 3.88
CA VAL A 14 9.65 -1.62 2.84
C VAL A 14 9.00 -2.82 2.15
N VAL A 15 7.68 -2.84 2.14
CA VAL A 15 6.86 -3.83 1.41
C VAL A 15 5.91 -3.06 0.49
N ALA A 16 5.95 -3.35 -0.80
CA ALA A 16 5.08 -2.74 -1.78
C ALA A 16 3.70 -3.43 -1.80
N VAL A 17 2.64 -2.64 -1.89
CA VAL A 17 1.24 -3.08 -1.90
C VAL A 17 0.70 -2.94 -3.31
N HIS A 18 0.18 -4.03 -3.87
CA HIS A 18 -0.37 -4.06 -5.22
C HIS A 18 -1.80 -4.60 -5.21
N GLN A 19 -2.64 -4.14 -6.14
CA GLN A 19 -3.86 -4.86 -6.49
C GLN A 19 -3.51 -6.21 -7.16
N ALA A 20 -4.49 -7.12 -7.20
CA ALA A 20 -4.34 -8.46 -7.76
C ALA A 20 -3.96 -8.47 -9.26
N ASP A 21 -4.30 -7.41 -9.99
CA ASP A 21 -3.91 -7.21 -11.39
C ASP A 21 -2.48 -6.67 -11.57
N GLY A 22 -1.79 -6.37 -10.46
CA GLY A 22 -0.43 -5.87 -10.44
C GLY A 22 -0.30 -4.35 -10.33
N LEU A 23 -1.40 -3.57 -10.23
CA LEU A 23 -1.31 -2.13 -10.02
C LEU A 23 -0.70 -1.82 -8.64
N HIS A 24 0.40 -1.07 -8.59
CA HIS A 24 1.00 -0.61 -7.34
C HIS A 24 0.22 0.57 -6.77
N VAL A 25 -0.21 0.47 -5.51
CA VAL A 25 -1.06 1.48 -4.84
C VAL A 25 -0.39 2.16 -3.65
N GLY A 26 0.78 1.68 -3.23
CA GLY A 26 1.52 2.25 -2.12
C GLY A 26 2.49 1.28 -1.46
N ASN A 27 3.17 1.75 -0.42
CA ASN A 27 4.13 0.96 0.33
C ASN A 27 3.80 0.94 1.82
N LEU A 28 4.00 -0.19 2.47
CA LEU A 28 4.20 -0.23 3.91
C LEU A 28 5.67 0.09 4.19
N LYS A 29 5.91 1.11 5.02
CA LYS A 29 7.26 1.48 5.49
C LYS A 29 7.34 1.31 7.00
N ARG A 30 8.36 0.60 7.47
CA ARG A 30 8.64 0.44 8.90
C ARG A 30 9.19 1.74 9.49
N ILE A 31 8.56 2.22 10.54
CA ILE A 31 8.94 3.42 11.31
C ILE A 31 8.94 3.03 12.80
N GLY A 32 10.13 2.79 13.36
CA GLY A 32 10.27 2.20 14.70
C GLY A 32 9.73 0.78 14.73
N SER A 33 8.84 0.48 15.67
CA SER A 33 8.17 -0.82 15.79
C SER A 33 6.92 -0.95 14.92
N LEU A 34 6.44 0.11 14.27
CA LEU A 34 5.19 0.12 13.51
C LEU A 34 5.44 0.19 12.01
N TRP A 35 4.43 -0.21 11.24
CA TRP A 35 4.39 -0.04 9.79
C TRP A 35 3.37 1.03 9.42
N LYS A 36 3.73 1.90 8.48
CA LYS A 36 2.84 2.96 7.95
C LYS A 36 2.61 2.75 6.47
N PHE A 37 1.36 2.75 6.05
CA PHE A 37 1.01 2.80 4.64
C PHE A 37 1.30 4.18 4.04
N LYS A 38 1.93 4.18 2.88
CA LYS A 38 2.28 5.36 2.10
C LYS A 38 1.70 5.17 0.71
N ALA A 39 0.55 5.80 0.48
CA ALA A 39 -0.12 5.82 -0.81
C ALA A 39 0.84 6.32 -1.90
N VAL A 40 0.76 5.69 -3.07
CA VAL A 40 1.52 6.07 -4.26
C VAL A 40 0.55 6.09 -5.45
N GLY A 41 0.51 7.23 -6.13
CA GLY A 41 -0.12 7.37 -7.44
C GLY A 41 0.93 7.44 -8.54
N TYR A 42 0.45 7.44 -9.78
CA TYR A 42 1.27 7.60 -10.97
C TYR A 42 0.60 8.61 -11.90
N ALA A 43 1.36 9.58 -12.40
CA ALA A 43 0.93 10.46 -13.47
C ALA A 43 0.85 9.69 -14.80
N SER A 44 0.27 10.31 -15.83
CA SER A 44 0.08 9.68 -17.14
C SER A 44 1.38 9.31 -17.86
N ASP A 45 2.48 9.97 -17.53
CA ASP A 45 3.84 9.66 -18.03
C ASP A 45 4.56 8.59 -17.18
N GLY A 46 3.90 8.05 -16.16
CA GLY A 46 4.46 7.08 -15.23
C GLY A 46 5.29 7.69 -14.09
N ALA A 47 5.33 9.01 -13.95
CA ALA A 47 5.99 9.64 -12.82
C ALA A 47 5.28 9.28 -11.49
N VAL A 48 6.08 8.98 -10.47
CA VAL A 48 5.57 8.66 -9.13
C VAL A 48 5.00 9.92 -8.48
N GLU A 49 3.77 9.83 -7.98
CA GLU A 49 3.11 10.88 -7.19
C GLU A 49 2.92 10.42 -5.75
N PRO A 50 3.84 10.79 -4.83
CA PRO A 50 3.76 10.37 -3.43
C PRO A 50 2.52 10.93 -2.75
N GLY A 51 1.79 10.08 -2.03
CA GLY A 51 0.58 10.50 -1.33
C GLY A 51 -0.66 10.60 -2.20
N CYS A 52 -0.54 10.33 -3.51
CA CYS A 52 -1.67 10.24 -4.44
C CYS A 52 -2.12 8.79 -4.65
N GLY A 53 -3.08 8.59 -5.56
CA GLY A 53 -3.57 7.28 -5.99
C GLY A 53 -4.85 6.81 -5.29
N PRO A 54 -5.33 5.59 -5.59
CA PRO A 54 -6.62 5.07 -5.13
C PRO A 54 -6.78 5.05 -3.61
N LEU A 55 -5.68 4.92 -2.87
CA LEU A 55 -5.67 4.83 -1.41
C LEU A 55 -5.14 6.09 -0.71
N THR A 56 -5.20 7.26 -1.37
CA THR A 56 -4.76 8.55 -0.83
C THR A 56 -5.31 8.83 0.57
N LEU A 57 -6.61 8.59 0.80
CA LEU A 57 -7.26 8.86 2.08
C LEU A 57 -6.83 7.91 3.20
N GLN A 58 -6.16 6.81 2.86
CA GLN A 58 -5.61 5.86 3.81
C GLN A 58 -4.11 6.09 4.06
N HIS A 59 -3.52 7.16 3.50
CA HIS A 59 -2.13 7.51 3.74
C HIS A 59 -1.87 7.66 5.26
N ASN A 60 -0.77 7.09 5.73
CA ASN A 60 -0.40 6.92 7.14
C ASN A 60 -1.24 5.92 7.95
N ALA A 61 -2.11 5.11 7.35
CA ALA A 61 -2.73 3.99 8.06
C ALA A 61 -1.65 3.10 8.72
N LEU A 62 -1.88 2.74 9.98
CA LEU A 62 -0.92 2.01 10.81
C LEU A 62 -1.20 0.51 10.75
N PHE A 63 -0.12 -0.26 10.83
CA PHE A 63 -0.13 -1.72 10.90
C PHE A 63 0.94 -2.17 11.90
N ASP A 64 0.66 -3.25 12.63
CA ASP A 64 1.63 -3.87 13.52
C ASP A 64 2.69 -4.66 12.72
N GLU A 65 2.27 -5.34 11.65
CA GLU A 65 3.13 -6.11 10.74
C GLU A 65 2.63 -6.01 9.29
N PRO A 66 3.49 -6.24 8.27
CA PRO A 66 3.12 -6.15 6.87
C PRO A 66 2.50 -7.48 6.39
N GLU A 67 1.33 -7.81 6.93
CA GLU A 67 0.62 -9.05 6.64
C GLU A 67 -0.53 -8.83 5.64
N GLU A 68 -0.69 -9.74 4.67
CA GLU A 68 -1.74 -9.63 3.65
C GLU A 68 -3.14 -9.53 4.25
N ALA A 69 -3.46 -10.32 5.28
CA ALA A 69 -4.80 -10.36 5.85
C ALA A 69 -5.20 -9.01 6.47
N SER A 70 -4.34 -8.42 7.31
CA SER A 70 -4.58 -7.14 7.96
C SER A 70 -4.61 -5.97 6.94
N VAL A 71 -3.73 -6.01 5.94
CA VAL A 71 -3.71 -5.04 4.84
C VAL A 71 -5.01 -5.09 4.04
N ASN A 72 -5.46 -6.28 3.65
CA ASN A 72 -6.72 -6.43 2.91
C ASN A 72 -7.91 -5.96 3.76
N GLN A 73 -7.98 -6.38 5.03
CA GLN A 73 -9.06 -5.96 5.92
C GLN A 73 -9.14 -4.43 6.06
N ARG A 74 -7.99 -3.75 6.16
CA ARG A 74 -7.94 -2.30 6.41
C ARG A 74 -8.09 -1.45 5.15
N LEU A 75 -7.50 -1.88 4.03
CA LEU A 75 -7.35 -1.05 2.82
C LEU A 75 -8.27 -1.46 1.67
N ALA A 76 -8.56 -2.76 1.48
CA ALA A 76 -9.38 -3.21 0.35
C ALA A 76 -10.81 -2.61 0.31
N PRO A 77 -11.47 -2.30 1.45
CA PRO A 77 -12.76 -1.61 1.42
C PRO A 77 -12.74 -0.18 0.86
N HIS A 78 -11.56 0.39 0.60
CA HIS A 78 -11.38 1.75 0.07
C HIS A 78 -10.97 1.75 -1.41
N LEU A 79 -11.10 0.61 -2.11
CA LEU A 79 -10.76 0.42 -3.52
C LEU A 79 -11.99 0.13 -4.38
#